data_AF-A0A316RAC5-F1
#
_entry.id   AF-A0A316RAC5-F1
#
_cell.length_a   1.000
_cell.length_b   1.000
_cell.length_c   1.000
_cell.angle_alpha   90.00
_cell.angle_beta   90.00
_cell.angle_gamma   90.00
#
_symmetry.space_group_name_H-M   'P 1'
#
loop_
_entity.id
_entity.type
_entity.pdbx_description
1 polymer ?
#
loop_
_entity_poly.entity_id
_entity_poly.type
_entity_poly.pdbx_seq_one_letter_code
_entity_poly.pdbx_strand_id
1 'polypeptide(L)'
;MKYVLSAMLLCLAFAAGAKNGKMPRSLMKDSLPAMTERCEKVLKAAYMEGTLLEVNKKLEGWEGYPVRLYEYYTGYDSTACGPKKGKVYLLNPSPEKLAKWIMTAVWEVKGNLDFQHTEKLRKQILYQSGAQFPVSGVVYEAMYKKGDYYPYLFKNGVSVWLLDASLKNPHPDEKLLDFYLNMKYSDLKPNVGTYARICSTTPDQYLAAGGTEDIGSGKNIKQHWLDVVRELYKKAWKSDRNELMVIWCKANL
;
A
#
# COMPACT_ATOMS: atom_id res chain seq x y z
N MET A 1 -44.27 -18.90 -29.13
CA MET A 1 -43.24 -19.61 -29.94
C MET A 1 -42.03 -18.75 -30.33
N LYS A 2 -42.14 -17.44 -30.61
CA LYS A 2 -40.99 -16.61 -31.04
C LYS A 2 -39.90 -16.35 -29.98
N TYR A 3 -40.23 -16.39 -28.69
CA TYR A 3 -39.26 -16.15 -27.61
C TYR A 3 -38.46 -17.39 -27.19
N VAL A 4 -38.99 -18.59 -27.45
CA VAL A 4 -38.32 -19.85 -27.11
C VAL A 4 -37.15 -20.13 -28.06
N LEU A 5 -37.30 -19.78 -29.35
CA LEU A 5 -36.21 -19.91 -30.33
C LEU A 5 -35.05 -18.94 -30.05
N SER A 6 -35.32 -17.71 -29.58
CA SER A 6 -34.27 -16.73 -29.30
C SER A 6 -33.44 -17.09 -28.05
N ALA A 7 -34.05 -17.70 -27.03
CA ALA A 7 -33.32 -18.22 -25.87
C ALA A 7 -32.47 -19.45 -26.22
N MET A 8 -32.96 -20.33 -27.11
CA MET A 8 -32.20 -21.50 -27.57
C MET A 8 -30.98 -21.13 -28.42
N LEU A 9 -31.08 -20.08 -29.25
CA LEU A 9 -29.96 -19.58 -30.05
C LEU A 9 -28.85 -18.93 -29.19
N LEU A 10 -29.19 -18.31 -28.06
CA LEU A 10 -28.20 -17.78 -27.12
C LEU A 10 -27.45 -18.89 -26.39
N CYS A 11 -28.13 -19.98 -26.02
CA CYS A 11 -27.51 -21.15 -25.38
C CYS A 11 -26.58 -21.93 -26.34
N LEU A 12 -26.92 -22.01 -27.63
CA LEU A 12 -26.10 -22.69 -28.63
C LEU A 12 -24.82 -21.91 -29.00
N ALA A 13 -24.84 -20.58 -28.94
CA ALA A 13 -23.64 -19.75 -29.12
C ALA A 13 -22.63 -19.93 -27.97
N PHE A 14 -23.11 -20.18 -26.74
CA PHE A 14 -22.24 -20.53 -25.61
C PHE A 14 -21.66 -21.96 -25.70
N ALA A 15 -22.41 -22.90 -26.28
CA ALA A 15 -21.94 -24.28 -26.45
C ALA A 15 -20.86 -24.42 -27.53
N ALA A 16 -20.93 -23.62 -28.61
CA ALA A 16 -19.98 -23.71 -29.73
C ALA A 16 -18.60 -23.10 -29.45
N GLY A 17 -18.47 -22.21 -28.45
CA GLY A 17 -17.20 -21.63 -28.00
C GLY A 17 -16.42 -22.48 -27.00
N ALA A 18 -17.03 -23.55 -26.47
CA ALA A 18 -16.48 -24.38 -25.41
C ALA A 18 -15.45 -25.43 -25.89
N LYS A 19 -14.74 -25.18 -27.00
CA LYS A 19 -13.80 -26.15 -27.59
C LYS A 19 -12.53 -26.44 -26.76
N ASN A 20 -12.45 -25.99 -25.50
CA ASN A 20 -11.36 -26.38 -24.58
C ASN A 20 -11.72 -26.27 -23.08
N GLY A 21 -13.01 -26.15 -22.71
CA GLY A 21 -13.43 -26.04 -21.30
C GLY A 21 -12.84 -24.84 -20.52
N LYS A 22 -12.11 -23.95 -21.19
CA LYS A 22 -11.48 -22.76 -20.59
C LYS A 22 -12.27 -21.54 -21.02
N MET A 23 -12.81 -20.80 -20.05
CA MET A 23 -13.46 -19.51 -20.31
C MET A 23 -12.49 -18.58 -21.07
N PRO A 24 -12.97 -17.78 -22.03
CA PRO A 24 -12.16 -16.77 -22.72
C PRO A 24 -11.40 -15.88 -21.72
N ARG A 25 -10.09 -15.69 -21.94
CA ARG A 25 -9.24 -14.85 -21.08
C ARG A 25 -9.76 -13.41 -20.93
N SER A 26 -10.46 -12.90 -21.95
CA SER A 26 -11.11 -11.58 -21.91
C SER A 26 -12.22 -11.49 -20.87
N LEU A 27 -12.99 -12.56 -20.65
CA LEU A 27 -14.06 -12.63 -19.64
C LEU A 27 -13.51 -12.85 -18.23
N MET A 28 -12.35 -13.49 -18.10
CA MET A 28 -11.67 -13.71 -16.83
C MET A 28 -10.74 -12.57 -16.41
N LYS A 29 -10.54 -11.57 -17.26
CA LYS A 29 -9.54 -10.50 -17.10
C LYS A 29 -9.63 -9.81 -15.73
N ASP A 30 -10.86 -9.61 -15.25
CA ASP A 30 -11.17 -8.94 -13.98
C ASP A 30 -11.74 -9.90 -12.91
N SER A 31 -11.55 -11.22 -13.11
CA SER A 31 -11.82 -12.21 -12.07
C SER A 31 -10.84 -12.09 -10.90
N LEU A 32 -11.24 -12.52 -9.72
CA LEU A 32 -10.38 -12.52 -8.53
C LEU A 32 -9.05 -13.27 -8.77
N PRO A 33 -9.00 -14.48 -9.36
CA PRO A 33 -7.73 -15.15 -9.65
C PRO A 33 -6.79 -14.33 -10.56
N ALA A 34 -7.34 -13.72 -11.61
CA ALA A 34 -6.55 -12.88 -12.51
C ALA A 34 -6.04 -11.61 -11.81
N MET A 35 -6.85 -11.02 -10.92
CA MET A 35 -6.43 -9.86 -10.13
C MET A 35 -5.36 -10.25 -9.09
N THR A 36 -5.49 -11.41 -8.45
CA THR A 36 -4.50 -11.96 -7.51
C THR A 36 -3.14 -12.16 -8.17
N GLU A 37 -3.09 -12.73 -9.38
CA GLU A 37 -1.83 -12.88 -10.14
C GLU A 37 -1.21 -11.52 -10.47
N ARG A 38 -2.04 -10.53 -10.83
CA ARG A 38 -1.56 -9.15 -11.09
C ARG A 38 -1.03 -8.49 -9.81
N CYS A 39 -1.66 -8.73 -8.67
CA CYS A 39 -1.22 -8.24 -7.35
C CYS A 39 0.05 -8.92 -6.86
N GLU A 40 0.27 -10.20 -7.20
CA GLU A 40 1.54 -10.88 -6.92
C GLU A 40 2.70 -10.16 -7.62
N LYS A 41 2.50 -9.72 -8.88
CA LYS A 41 3.50 -8.92 -9.61
C LYS A 41 3.75 -7.56 -8.96
N VAL A 42 2.75 -6.97 -8.30
CA VAL A 42 2.93 -5.72 -7.53
C VAL A 42 3.82 -5.98 -6.32
N LEU A 43 3.53 -7.03 -5.55
CA LEU A 43 4.28 -7.37 -4.34
C LEU A 43 5.69 -7.91 -4.66
N LYS A 44 5.95 -8.46 -5.85
CA LYS A 44 7.32 -8.76 -6.29
C LYS A 44 8.22 -7.52 -6.44
N ALA A 45 7.63 -6.32 -6.53
CA ALA A 45 8.38 -5.06 -6.50
C ALA A 45 8.59 -4.51 -5.08
N ALA A 46 8.16 -5.23 -4.04
CA ALA A 46 8.29 -4.84 -2.63
C ALA A 46 9.75 -4.95 -2.14
N TYR A 47 10.57 -3.97 -2.51
CA TYR A 47 12.02 -3.99 -2.26
C TYR A 47 12.44 -3.96 -0.78
N MET A 48 11.56 -3.57 0.14
CA MET A 48 11.86 -3.53 1.58
C MET A 48 11.69 -4.92 2.23
N GLU A 49 11.05 -5.88 1.56
CA GLU A 49 11.02 -7.29 1.98
C GLU A 49 12.35 -7.98 1.66
N GLY A 50 13.41 -7.57 2.38
CA GLY A 50 14.71 -8.23 2.33
C GLY A 50 14.76 -9.48 3.22
N THR A 51 15.73 -9.52 4.13
CA THR A 51 15.87 -10.59 5.12
C THR A 51 14.88 -10.38 6.25
N LEU A 52 13.97 -11.35 6.45
CA LEU A 52 13.06 -11.37 7.61
C LEU A 52 13.85 -11.65 8.89
N LEU A 53 13.81 -10.74 9.84
CA LEU A 53 14.46 -10.88 11.14
C LEU A 53 13.50 -11.36 12.22
N GLU A 54 12.26 -10.86 12.22
CA GLU A 54 11.30 -11.12 13.30
C GLU A 54 9.85 -11.01 12.81
N VAL A 55 8.93 -11.74 13.44
CA VAL A 55 7.49 -11.48 13.39
C VAL A 55 7.01 -11.03 14.77
N ASN A 56 6.72 -9.74 14.91
CA ASN A 56 6.32 -9.14 16.17
C ASN A 56 4.80 -8.91 16.23
N LYS A 57 4.11 -9.67 17.08
CA LYS A 57 2.65 -9.55 17.31
C LYS A 57 2.29 -8.65 18.51
N LYS A 58 3.30 -8.07 19.17
CA LYS A 58 3.18 -7.25 20.38
C LYS A 58 3.73 -5.84 20.17
N LEU A 59 3.99 -5.45 18.92
CA LEU A 59 4.48 -4.12 18.59
C LEU A 59 3.44 -3.08 18.99
N GLU A 60 3.87 -2.04 19.71
CA GLU A 60 2.98 -1.03 20.28
C GLU A 60 2.08 -0.38 19.21
N GLY A 61 0.77 -0.38 19.47
CA GLY A 61 -0.27 0.12 18.56
C GLY A 61 -0.67 -0.86 17.44
N TRP A 62 0.05 -1.98 17.28
CA TRP A 62 -0.18 -3.02 16.27
C TRP A 62 -0.37 -4.41 16.90
N GLU A 63 -0.84 -4.47 18.14
CA GLU A 63 -1.03 -5.69 18.89
C GLU A 63 -1.99 -6.65 18.19
N GLY A 64 -1.58 -7.91 18.09
CA GLY A 64 -2.34 -8.97 17.40
C GLY A 64 -2.17 -9.00 15.87
N TYR A 65 -1.46 -8.02 15.28
CA TYR A 65 -1.15 -8.03 13.85
C TYR A 65 0.23 -8.65 13.60
N PRO A 66 0.44 -9.43 12.52
CA PRO A 66 1.70 -10.09 12.23
C PRO A 66 2.69 -9.11 11.56
N VAL A 67 3.10 -8.08 12.28
CA VAL A 67 4.09 -7.11 11.79
C VAL A 67 5.45 -7.80 11.67
N ARG A 68 6.15 -7.60 10.56
CA ARG A 68 7.40 -8.28 10.23
C ARG A 68 8.55 -7.30 10.19
N LEU A 69 9.63 -7.57 10.92
CA LEU A 69 10.86 -6.80 10.84
C LEU A 69 11.70 -7.32 9.69
N TYR A 70 12.06 -6.43 8.77
CA TYR A 70 12.99 -6.73 7.70
C TYR A 70 14.26 -5.91 7.83
N GLU A 71 15.39 -6.54 7.53
CA GLU A 71 16.61 -5.88 7.09
C GLU A 71 16.68 -5.95 5.56
N TYR A 72 17.01 -4.83 4.92
CA TYR A 72 17.20 -4.78 3.48
C TYR A 72 18.36 -3.86 3.12
N TYR A 73 18.83 -3.98 1.88
CA TYR A 73 19.91 -3.16 1.35
C TYR A 73 19.42 -2.42 0.12
N THR A 74 19.83 -1.16 -0.02
CA THR A 74 19.69 -0.45 -1.29
C THR A 74 20.56 -1.11 -2.37
N GLY A 75 20.34 -0.74 -3.63
CA GLY A 75 21.41 -0.88 -4.62
C GLY A 75 22.63 -0.03 -4.24
N TYR A 76 23.65 -0.03 -5.11
CA TYR A 76 24.82 0.84 -4.92
C TYR A 76 24.37 2.29 -4.71
N ASP A 77 24.77 2.88 -3.57
CA ASP A 77 24.54 4.27 -3.23
C ASP A 77 25.82 5.07 -3.43
N SER A 78 25.76 6.11 -4.27
CA SER A 78 26.94 6.90 -4.62
C SER A 78 27.40 7.83 -3.48
N THR A 79 26.49 8.21 -2.58
CA THR A 79 26.77 9.05 -1.42
C THR A 79 27.44 8.26 -0.29
N ALA A 80 27.17 6.96 -0.21
CA ALA A 80 27.78 6.04 0.74
C ALA A 80 28.96 5.24 0.17
N CYS A 81 29.23 5.36 -1.15
CA CYS A 81 30.15 4.52 -1.89
C CYS A 81 29.87 3.00 -1.75
N GLY A 82 28.61 2.60 -1.58
CA GLY A 82 28.21 1.22 -1.31
C GLY A 82 26.71 1.09 -1.02
N PRO A 83 26.17 -0.14 -0.87
CA PRO A 83 24.77 -0.32 -0.48
C PRO A 83 24.54 0.15 0.95
N LYS A 84 23.37 0.74 1.21
CA LYS A 84 22.95 1.14 2.56
C LYS A 84 22.01 0.12 3.15
N LYS A 85 22.26 -0.22 4.41
CA LYS A 85 21.36 -1.03 5.21
C LYS A 85 20.17 -0.21 5.70
N GLY A 86 18.99 -0.80 5.61
CA GLY A 86 17.75 -0.30 6.21
C GLY A 86 17.10 -1.38 7.07
N LYS A 87 16.42 -0.94 8.13
CA LYS A 87 15.53 -1.78 8.92
C LYS A 87 14.15 -1.16 8.97
N VAL A 88 13.12 -1.98 8.77
CA VAL A 88 11.74 -1.52 8.75
C VAL A 88 10.77 -2.62 9.18
N TYR A 89 9.82 -2.25 10.03
CA TYR A 89 8.63 -3.05 10.31
C TYR A 89 7.61 -2.88 9.19
N LEU A 90 7.15 -3.97 8.59
CA LEU A 90 6.17 -4.00 7.51
C LEU A 90 4.92 -4.79 7.91
N LEU A 91 3.76 -4.37 7.41
CA LEU A 91 2.53 -5.15 7.45
C LEU A 91 1.91 -5.22 6.04
N ASN A 92 2.56 -5.95 5.14
CA ASN A 92 2.14 -6.04 3.74
C ASN A 92 0.98 -7.05 3.57
N PRO A 93 0.00 -6.77 2.69
CA PRO A 93 -1.10 -7.70 2.42
C PRO A 93 -0.63 -8.90 1.59
N SER A 94 -1.39 -10.01 1.64
CA SER A 94 -1.24 -11.07 0.65
C SER A 94 -1.72 -10.60 -0.74
N PRO A 95 -1.28 -11.24 -1.85
CA PRO A 95 -1.76 -10.90 -3.19
C PRO A 95 -3.29 -10.94 -3.31
N GLU A 96 -3.93 -11.95 -2.72
CA GLU A 96 -5.39 -12.09 -2.76
C GLU A 96 -6.09 -10.99 -1.94
N LYS A 97 -5.57 -10.65 -0.75
CA LYS A 97 -6.12 -9.56 0.07
C LYS A 97 -6.00 -8.22 -0.66
N LEU A 98 -4.87 -7.97 -1.31
CA LEU A 98 -4.68 -6.78 -2.14
C LEU A 98 -5.65 -6.75 -3.32
N ALA A 99 -5.87 -7.89 -3.99
CA ALA A 99 -6.83 -8.00 -5.08
C ALA A 99 -8.26 -7.70 -4.62
N LYS A 100 -8.68 -8.27 -3.49
CA LYS A 100 -9.99 -8.00 -2.87
C LYS A 100 -10.17 -6.52 -2.54
N TRP A 101 -9.18 -5.89 -1.91
CA TRP A 101 -9.25 -4.45 -1.60
C TRP A 101 -9.40 -3.58 -2.86
N ILE A 102 -8.64 -3.87 -3.92
CA ILE A 102 -8.73 -3.14 -5.19
C ILE A 102 -10.10 -3.32 -5.84
N MET A 103 -10.59 -4.57 -5.94
CA MET A 103 -11.87 -4.88 -6.56
C MET A 103 -13.02 -4.24 -5.79
N THR A 104 -13.04 -4.37 -4.45
CA THR A 104 -14.05 -3.75 -3.59
C THR A 104 -14.07 -2.23 -3.73
N ALA A 105 -12.90 -1.58 -3.69
CA ALA A 105 -12.83 -0.12 -3.81
C ALA A 105 -13.34 0.39 -5.17
N VAL A 106 -12.99 -0.29 -6.26
CA VAL A 106 -13.46 0.07 -7.60
C VAL A 106 -14.97 -0.17 -7.73
N TRP A 107 -15.46 -1.32 -7.26
CA TRP A 107 -16.89 -1.65 -7.30
C TRP A 107 -17.73 -0.64 -6.51
N GLU A 108 -17.32 -0.26 -5.30
CA GLU A 108 -18.04 0.72 -4.48
C GLU A 108 -18.16 2.09 -5.15
N VAL A 109 -17.14 2.51 -5.90
CA VAL A 109 -17.10 3.86 -6.49
C VAL A 109 -17.72 3.90 -7.90
N LYS A 110 -17.54 2.83 -8.69
CA LYS A 110 -17.95 2.81 -10.11
C LYS A 110 -19.16 1.92 -10.37
N GLY A 111 -19.52 1.02 -9.47
CA GLY A 111 -20.58 0.03 -9.66
C GLY A 111 -20.23 -1.08 -10.67
N ASN A 112 -18.96 -1.15 -11.10
CA ASN A 112 -18.46 -2.16 -12.02
C ASN A 112 -16.98 -2.49 -11.72
N LEU A 113 -16.42 -3.50 -12.41
CA LEU A 113 -15.02 -3.92 -12.26
C LEU A 113 -14.23 -3.74 -13.56
N ASP A 114 -14.53 -2.69 -14.33
CA ASP A 114 -13.87 -2.47 -15.62
C ASP A 114 -12.35 -2.44 -15.44
N PHE A 115 -11.65 -3.21 -16.28
CA PHE A 115 -10.19 -3.32 -16.27
C PHE A 115 -9.46 -1.98 -16.14
N GLN A 116 -9.95 -0.92 -16.81
CA GLN A 116 -9.32 0.39 -16.75
C GLN A 116 -9.22 0.95 -15.32
N HIS A 117 -10.25 0.74 -14.50
CA HIS A 117 -10.33 1.26 -13.13
C HIS A 117 -9.50 0.41 -12.17
N THR A 118 -9.64 -0.92 -12.26
CA THR A 118 -8.84 -1.86 -11.45
C THR A 118 -7.35 -1.73 -11.75
N GLU A 119 -6.99 -1.55 -13.03
CA GLU A 119 -5.61 -1.35 -13.45
C GLU A 119 -5.06 0.02 -13.06
N LYS A 120 -5.87 1.09 -13.09
CA LYS A 120 -5.46 2.42 -12.63
C LYS A 120 -5.09 2.41 -11.15
N LEU A 121 -5.94 1.84 -10.29
CA LEU A 121 -5.64 1.70 -8.86
C LEU A 121 -4.45 0.76 -8.62
N ARG A 122 -4.37 -0.38 -9.33
CA ARG A 122 -3.24 -1.32 -9.20
C ARG A 122 -1.89 -0.66 -9.54
N LYS A 123 -1.83 0.10 -10.64
CA LYS A 123 -0.63 0.84 -11.04
C LYS A 123 -0.27 1.92 -10.03
N GLN A 124 -1.26 2.63 -9.49
CA GLN A 124 -1.03 3.57 -8.40
C GLN A 124 -0.34 2.88 -7.22
N ILE A 125 -0.87 1.74 -6.77
CA ILE A 125 -0.28 0.97 -5.65
C ILE A 125 1.14 0.47 -5.97
N LEU A 126 1.39 0.06 -7.21
CA LEU A 126 2.73 -0.30 -7.67
C LEU A 126 3.71 0.88 -7.53
N TYR A 127 3.31 2.08 -7.99
CA TYR A 127 4.13 3.28 -7.88
C TYR A 127 4.27 3.79 -6.45
N GLN A 128 3.33 3.42 -5.56
CA GLN A 128 3.45 3.63 -4.12
C GLN A 128 4.23 2.50 -3.44
N SER A 129 5.42 2.20 -3.96
CA SER A 129 6.40 1.26 -3.42
C SER A 129 5.88 -0.19 -3.32
N GLY A 130 5.21 -0.68 -4.36
CA GLY A 130 4.97 -2.12 -4.53
C GLY A 130 4.04 -2.73 -3.47
N ALA A 131 3.00 -2.01 -3.06
CA ALA A 131 2.09 -2.47 -2.01
C ALA A 131 2.73 -2.66 -0.62
N GLN A 132 3.77 -1.89 -0.30
CA GLN A 132 4.38 -1.96 1.02
C GLN A 132 3.73 -0.99 2.00
N PHE A 133 3.49 -1.44 3.24
CA PHE A 133 2.99 -0.63 4.34
C PHE A 133 4.02 -0.59 5.49
N PRO A 134 4.89 0.44 5.52
CA PRO A 134 5.86 0.65 6.58
C PRO A 134 5.18 1.06 7.89
N VAL A 135 5.27 0.21 8.90
CA VAL A 135 4.77 0.46 10.25
C VAL A 135 5.71 1.37 11.03
N SER A 136 7.02 1.13 10.98
CA SER A 136 8.04 1.95 11.63
C SER A 136 9.43 1.64 11.08
N GLY A 137 10.29 2.64 10.88
CA GLY A 137 11.67 2.47 10.43
C GLY A 137 12.07 3.40 9.30
N VAL A 138 13.16 3.06 8.61
CA VAL A 138 13.70 3.83 7.49
C VAL A 138 13.35 3.20 6.15
N VAL A 139 13.01 4.04 5.19
CA VAL A 139 12.72 3.70 3.79
C VAL A 139 13.65 4.53 2.92
N TYR A 140 14.33 3.90 1.96
CA TYR A 140 15.32 4.55 1.11
C TYR A 140 14.76 4.77 -0.29
N GLU A 141 14.67 6.02 -0.72
CA GLU A 141 14.11 6.38 -2.03
C GLU A 141 15.14 7.18 -2.86
N ALA A 142 15.39 6.74 -4.10
CA ALA A 142 16.29 7.42 -5.02
C ALA A 142 15.54 8.46 -5.88
N MET A 143 14.97 9.47 -5.22
CA MET A 143 14.01 10.40 -5.85
C MET A 143 14.64 11.41 -6.82
N TYR A 144 15.84 11.91 -6.51
CA TYR A 144 16.44 13.04 -7.24
C TYR A 144 17.48 12.60 -8.26
N LYS A 145 18.21 11.52 -7.96
CA LYS A 145 19.24 10.96 -8.82
C LYS A 145 19.31 9.45 -8.59
N LYS A 146 19.35 8.69 -9.69
CA LYS A 146 19.50 7.24 -9.64
C LYS A 146 20.80 6.89 -8.93
N GLY A 147 20.71 6.06 -7.89
CA GLY A 147 21.86 5.69 -7.06
C GLY A 147 22.14 6.63 -5.89
N ASP A 148 21.35 7.69 -5.69
CA ASP A 148 21.45 8.55 -4.51
C ASP A 148 20.20 8.31 -3.66
N TYR A 149 20.27 7.35 -2.74
CA TYR A 149 19.11 6.96 -1.95
C TYR A 149 18.98 7.88 -0.74
N TYR A 150 17.83 8.49 -0.51
CA TYR A 150 17.61 9.34 0.66
C TYR A 150 16.82 8.57 1.74
N PRO A 151 17.21 8.64 3.03
CA PRO A 151 16.43 8.03 4.10
C PRO A 151 15.18 8.86 4.39
N TYR A 152 14.03 8.21 4.30
CA TYR A 152 12.73 8.70 4.75
C TYR A 152 12.28 7.84 5.91
N LEU A 153 11.96 8.48 7.03
CA LEU A 153 11.43 7.77 8.20
C LEU A 153 9.93 7.62 8.03
N PHE A 154 9.42 6.44 8.37
CA PHE A 154 8.00 6.16 8.35
C PHE A 154 7.51 5.77 9.74
N LYS A 155 6.27 6.16 10.04
CA LYS A 155 5.49 5.61 11.14
C LYS A 155 4.03 5.46 10.69
N ASN A 156 3.42 4.33 10.99
CA ASN A 156 2.02 4.02 10.66
C ASN A 156 1.64 4.30 9.19
N GLY A 157 2.51 3.98 8.24
CA GLY A 157 2.25 4.14 6.81
C GLY A 157 2.40 5.57 6.28
N VAL A 158 2.92 6.51 7.06
CA VAL A 158 3.12 7.92 6.66
C VAL A 158 4.56 8.33 6.97
N SER A 159 5.14 9.21 6.14
CA SER A 159 6.47 9.73 6.40
C SER A 159 6.47 10.71 7.58
N VAL A 160 7.55 10.70 8.36
CA VAL A 160 7.69 11.53 9.57
C VAL A 160 9.06 12.20 9.61
N TRP A 161 9.18 13.22 10.45
CA TRP A 161 10.45 13.91 10.70
C TRP A 161 10.73 13.94 12.20
N LEU A 162 12.00 13.75 12.57
CA LEU A 162 12.44 13.83 13.96
C LEU A 162 12.41 15.27 14.46
N LEU A 163 12.06 15.42 15.73
CA LEU A 163 12.14 16.66 16.47
C LEU A 163 13.60 17.08 16.67
N ASP A 164 14.45 16.14 17.12
CA ASP A 164 15.89 16.34 17.23
C ASP A 164 16.57 16.15 15.86
N ALA A 165 17.10 17.25 15.33
CA ALA A 165 17.78 17.25 14.04
C ALA A 165 19.15 16.55 14.07
N SER A 166 19.77 16.38 15.25
CA SER A 166 21.07 15.70 15.39
C SER A 166 21.00 14.21 15.07
N LEU A 167 19.80 13.62 15.22
CA LEU A 167 19.53 12.23 14.91
C LEU A 167 19.28 11.99 13.41
N LYS A 168 19.27 13.05 12.58
CA LYS A 168 19.12 12.90 11.12
C LYS A 168 20.46 12.56 10.49
N ASN A 169 20.63 11.30 10.09
CA ASN A 169 21.84 10.83 9.41
C ASN A 169 21.52 10.22 8.03
N PRO A 170 22.17 10.67 6.93
CA PRO A 170 22.04 10.07 5.60
C PRO A 170 22.56 8.62 5.50
N HIS A 171 23.42 8.21 6.45
CA HIS A 171 24.07 6.91 6.58
C HIS A 171 23.93 6.40 8.03
N PRO A 172 22.72 6.03 8.46
CA PRO A 172 22.49 5.60 9.83
C PRO A 172 23.28 4.32 10.15
N ASP A 173 23.91 4.32 11.33
CA ASP A 173 24.51 3.12 11.90
C ASP A 173 23.45 2.21 12.54
N GLU A 174 23.88 1.06 13.07
CA GLU A 174 22.97 0.08 13.65
C GLU A 174 22.13 0.64 14.81
N LYS A 175 22.76 1.42 15.68
CA LYS A 175 22.10 2.02 16.85
C LYS A 175 21.00 2.99 16.41
N LEU A 176 21.26 3.79 15.37
CA LEU A 176 20.31 4.74 14.86
C LEU A 176 19.19 4.06 14.06
N LEU A 177 19.47 2.96 13.34
CA LEU A 177 18.45 2.12 12.72
C LEU A 177 17.51 1.52 13.78
N ASP A 178 18.04 1.03 14.89
CA ASP A 178 17.24 0.50 15.99
C ASP A 178 16.40 1.59 16.67
N PHE A 179 16.94 2.81 16.78
CA PHE A 179 16.15 3.97 17.21
C PHE A 179 15.00 4.27 16.25
N TYR A 180 15.24 4.28 14.93
CA TYR A 180 14.20 4.53 13.92
C TYR A 180 13.06 3.51 13.97
N LEU A 181 13.34 2.24 14.29
CA LEU A 181 12.30 1.23 14.48
C LEU A 181 11.38 1.56 15.66
N ASN A 182 11.93 2.16 16.71
CA ASN A 182 11.27 2.36 18.00
C ASN A 182 10.86 3.82 18.27
N MET A 183 10.84 4.68 17.25
CA MET A 183 10.44 6.09 17.40
C MET A 183 9.07 6.22 18.08
N LYS A 184 8.99 7.11 19.07
CA LYS A 184 7.77 7.50 19.77
C LYS A 184 7.22 8.79 19.20
N TYR A 185 5.97 9.11 19.51
CA TYR A 185 5.34 10.36 19.07
C TYR A 185 6.08 11.59 19.60
N SER A 186 6.67 11.50 20.80
CA SER A 186 7.51 12.53 21.41
C SER A 186 8.80 12.82 20.64
N ASP A 187 9.27 11.88 19.82
CA ASP A 187 10.51 12.02 19.05
C ASP A 187 10.27 12.72 17.70
N LEU A 188 9.01 12.96 17.35
CA LEU A 188 8.61 13.46 16.03
C LEU A 188 8.17 14.93 16.09
N LYS A 189 8.32 15.60 14.95
CA LYS A 189 7.71 16.91 14.73
C LYS A 189 6.19 16.83 14.77
N PRO A 190 5.50 17.94 15.12
CA PRO A 190 4.03 17.97 15.13
C PRO A 190 3.41 17.77 13.75
N ASN A 191 4.16 18.05 12.67
CA ASN A 191 3.71 17.87 11.30
C ASN A 191 4.29 16.59 10.69
N VAL A 192 3.49 15.92 9.87
CA VAL A 192 3.84 14.65 9.20
C VAL A 192 3.60 14.73 7.70
N GLY A 193 4.02 13.70 6.97
CA GLY A 193 3.83 13.60 5.53
C GLY A 193 2.36 13.53 5.12
N THR A 194 2.09 13.92 3.88
CA THR A 194 0.74 13.96 3.33
C THR A 194 0.22 12.57 2.93
N TYR A 195 1.08 11.73 2.36
CA TYR A 195 0.64 10.53 1.65
C TYR A 195 0.57 9.31 2.54
N ALA A 196 -0.63 8.75 2.72
CA ALA A 196 -0.82 7.48 3.40
C ALA A 196 -0.56 6.30 2.45
N ARG A 197 0.33 5.40 2.87
CA ARG A 197 0.43 4.07 2.25
C ARG A 197 -0.92 3.36 2.43
N ILE A 198 -1.39 2.61 1.44
CA ILE A 198 -0.64 1.98 0.35
C ILE A 198 -0.85 2.62 -1.03
N CYS A 199 -1.78 3.58 -1.14
CA CYS A 199 -2.20 4.17 -2.41
C CYS A 199 -2.07 5.71 -2.45
N SER A 200 -1.46 6.30 -1.42
CA SER A 200 -1.23 7.74 -1.30
C SER A 200 -2.50 8.56 -1.16
N THR A 201 -3.46 8.02 -0.41
CA THR A 201 -4.60 8.78 0.09
C THR A 201 -4.11 9.95 0.94
N THR A 202 -4.67 11.14 0.71
CA THR A 202 -4.29 12.36 1.44
C THR A 202 -5.31 12.73 2.52
N PRO A 203 -4.91 13.53 3.53
CA PRO A 203 -5.83 14.17 4.46
C PRO A 203 -6.97 14.92 3.78
N ASP A 204 -6.66 15.70 2.73
CA ASP A 204 -7.67 16.46 1.99
C ASP A 204 -8.71 15.53 1.33
N GLN A 205 -8.27 14.40 0.77
CA GLN A 205 -9.19 13.39 0.21
C GLN A 205 -10.01 12.72 1.31
N TYR A 206 -9.41 12.43 2.47
CA TYR A 206 -10.11 11.87 3.62
C TYR A 206 -11.22 12.81 4.13
N LEU A 207 -10.91 14.09 4.30
CA LEU A 207 -11.89 15.11 4.71
C LEU A 207 -13.00 15.28 3.66
N ALA A 208 -12.64 15.36 2.37
CA ALA A 208 -13.61 15.46 1.28
C ALA A 208 -14.53 14.23 1.17
N ALA A 209 -14.07 13.06 1.61
CA ALA A 209 -14.86 11.83 1.66
C ALA A 209 -15.73 11.70 2.93
N GLY A 210 -15.80 12.74 3.77
CA GLY A 210 -16.61 12.78 4.99
C GLY A 210 -15.86 12.40 6.27
N GLY A 211 -14.54 12.35 6.24
CA GLY A 211 -13.71 12.18 7.44
C GLY A 211 -13.86 13.35 8.41
N THR A 212 -13.96 13.04 9.71
CA THR A 212 -14.30 14.03 10.76
C THR A 212 -13.15 14.34 11.71
N GLU A 213 -12.06 13.58 11.64
CA GLU A 213 -10.90 13.75 12.52
C GLU A 213 -10.12 15.03 12.19
N ASP A 214 -9.67 15.76 13.21
CA ASP A 214 -8.85 16.97 13.04
C ASP A 214 -7.39 16.60 12.74
N ILE A 215 -7.15 16.21 11.49
CA ILE A 215 -5.85 15.75 10.97
C ILE A 215 -5.06 16.85 10.24
N GLY A 216 -5.63 18.05 10.13
CA GLY A 216 -5.08 19.13 9.31
C GLY A 216 -5.20 18.90 7.80
N SER A 217 -4.79 19.89 7.02
CA SER A 217 -4.91 19.90 5.55
C SER A 217 -3.77 20.69 4.89
N GLY A 218 -3.57 20.46 3.59
CA GLY A 218 -2.51 21.12 2.81
C GLY A 218 -1.11 20.94 3.41
N LYS A 219 -0.47 22.05 3.81
CA LYS A 219 0.90 22.04 4.39
C LYS A 219 0.93 21.79 5.91
N ASN A 220 -0.22 21.77 6.57
CA ASN A 220 -0.33 21.71 8.03
C ASN A 220 -0.94 20.36 8.48
N ILE A 221 -0.39 19.25 7.99
CA ILE A 221 -0.85 17.90 8.34
C ILE A 221 -0.36 17.54 9.74
N LYS A 222 -1.29 17.27 10.65
CA LYS A 222 -1.04 16.97 12.06
C LYS A 222 -0.59 15.53 12.27
N GLN A 223 0.17 15.29 13.32
CA GLN A 223 0.59 13.95 13.75
C GLN A 223 -0.58 12.97 13.96
N HIS A 224 -1.78 13.45 14.29
CA HIS A 224 -3.00 12.62 14.39
C HIS A 224 -3.32 11.85 13.09
N TRP A 225 -2.85 12.32 11.93
CA TRP A 225 -2.98 11.58 10.67
C TRP A 225 -2.36 10.18 10.74
N LEU A 226 -1.28 10.00 11.52
CA LEU A 226 -0.65 8.69 11.75
C LEU A 226 -1.63 7.70 12.39
N ASP A 227 -2.41 8.14 13.36
CA ASP A 227 -3.38 7.31 14.07
C ASP A 227 -4.55 6.95 13.17
N VAL A 228 -5.07 7.91 12.42
CA VAL A 228 -6.17 7.67 11.45
C VAL A 228 -5.75 6.65 10.40
N VAL A 229 -4.55 6.79 9.80
CA VAL A 229 -4.05 5.83 8.82
C VAL A 229 -3.87 4.45 9.43
N ARG A 230 -3.28 4.35 10.63
CA ARG A 230 -3.13 3.08 11.36
C ARG A 230 -4.48 2.40 11.55
N GLU A 231 -5.47 3.09 12.09
CA GLU A 231 -6.76 2.49 12.42
C GLU A 231 -7.55 2.10 11.18
N LEU A 232 -7.50 2.90 10.10
CA LEU A 232 -8.09 2.52 8.82
C LEU A 232 -7.42 1.27 8.22
N TYR A 233 -6.09 1.16 8.31
CA TYR A 233 -5.37 -0.02 7.84
C TYR A 233 -5.66 -1.27 8.69
N LYS A 234 -5.73 -1.12 10.02
CA LYS A 234 -6.09 -2.20 10.95
C LYS A 234 -7.50 -2.74 10.70
N LYS A 235 -8.46 -1.86 10.36
CA LYS A 235 -9.81 -2.23 9.92
C LYS A 235 -9.77 -2.99 8.59
N ALA A 236 -9.02 -2.46 7.61
CA ALA A 236 -8.87 -3.10 6.30
C ALA A 236 -8.27 -4.50 6.40
N TRP A 237 -7.30 -4.72 7.29
CA TRP A 237 -6.67 -6.02 7.48
C TRP A 237 -7.65 -7.14 7.84
N LYS A 238 -8.74 -6.82 8.54
CA LYS A 238 -9.80 -7.75 8.95
C LYS A 238 -10.98 -7.78 7.98
N SER A 239 -10.86 -7.14 6.82
CA SER A 239 -11.95 -6.95 5.85
C SER A 239 -11.46 -7.17 4.41
N ASP A 240 -12.42 -7.31 3.49
CA ASP A 240 -12.21 -7.26 2.04
C ASP A 240 -12.31 -5.82 1.49
N ARG A 241 -12.61 -4.86 2.37
CA ARG A 241 -12.68 -3.42 2.09
C ARG A 241 -11.49 -2.69 2.69
N ASN A 242 -10.89 -1.77 1.93
CA ASN A 242 -9.86 -0.85 2.41
C ASN A 242 -10.31 0.60 2.18
N GLU A 243 -10.67 1.29 3.26
CA GLU A 243 -11.20 2.67 3.21
C GLU A 243 -10.23 3.64 2.54
N LEU A 244 -8.92 3.52 2.79
CA LEU A 244 -7.92 4.40 2.17
C LEU A 244 -8.00 4.30 0.63
N MET A 245 -8.16 3.08 0.09
CA MET A 245 -8.33 2.87 -1.34
C MET A 245 -9.68 3.38 -1.85
N VAL A 246 -10.76 3.18 -1.11
CA VAL A 246 -12.09 3.71 -1.47
C VAL A 246 -12.06 5.23 -1.59
N ILE A 247 -11.47 5.91 -0.60
CA ILE A 247 -11.30 7.37 -0.59
C ILE A 247 -10.45 7.81 -1.78
N TRP A 248 -9.32 7.13 -2.03
CA TRP A 248 -8.49 7.44 -3.19
C TRP A 248 -9.28 7.26 -4.50
N CYS A 249 -10.06 6.19 -4.64
CA CYS A 249 -10.89 5.95 -5.80
C CYS A 249 -11.95 7.04 -6.02
N LYS A 250 -12.64 7.48 -4.96
CA LYS A 250 -13.63 8.57 -5.05
C LYS A 250 -13.03 9.86 -5.62
N ALA A 251 -11.76 10.12 -5.31
CA ALA A 251 -11.06 11.33 -5.76
C ALA A 251 -10.41 11.18 -7.16
N ASN A 252 -10.21 9.96 -7.66
CA ASN A 252 -9.33 9.72 -8.82
C ASN A 252 -9.93 8.83 -9.92
N LEU A 253 -11.10 8.22 -9.75
CA LEU A 253 -11.73 7.34 -10.76
C LEU A 253 -13.02 7.93 -11.36
#